data_AF-A0A483A7T9-F1
#
_entry.id   AF-A0A483A7T9-F1
#
_cell.length_a   1.000
_cell.length_b   1.000
_cell.length_c   1.000
_cell.angle_alpha   90.00
_cell.angle_beta   90.00
_cell.angle_gamma   90.00
#
_symmetry.space_group_name_H-M   'P 1'
#
loop_
_entity.id
_entity.type
_entity.pdbx_description
1 polymer ?
#
loop_
_entity_poly.entity_id
_entity_poly.type
_entity_poly.pdbx_seq_one_letter_code
_entity_poly.pdbx_strand_id
1 'polypeptide(L)'
;MNNIIKITASWMIALWSSYVFLGSLPYKFNGAAEPLHIFGTLGAWMSGFLGGTVGELFTQYGAYIVGGFELLTSLVLLAPIVLWSKRQKLHCIGGLMSAAVMSGAIFFHLFTPLGWVVKWSENGQIHTDAGLANAALSILVLGVVMVVLNKKS
;
A
#
# COMPACT_ATOMS: atom_id res chain seq x y z
N MET A 1 -27.74 -5.12 6.46
CA MET A 1 -26.89 -6.16 5.81
C MET A 1 -26.75 -7.34 6.77
N ASN A 2 -26.89 -8.58 6.26
CA ASN A 2 -26.70 -9.79 7.07
C ASN A 2 -25.30 -9.80 7.70
N ASN A 3 -25.21 -10.14 9.00
CA ASN A 3 -23.96 -10.16 9.75
C ASN A 3 -22.92 -11.14 9.16
N ILE A 4 -23.38 -12.26 8.60
CA ILE A 4 -22.50 -13.23 7.92
C ILE A 4 -21.85 -12.57 6.71
N ILE A 5 -22.64 -11.90 5.86
CA ILE A 5 -22.13 -11.19 4.67
C ILE A 5 -21.10 -10.14 5.07
N LYS A 6 -21.37 -9.35 6.12
CA LYS A 6 -20.44 -8.34 6.64
C LYS A 6 -19.10 -8.96 7.05
N ILE A 7 -19.14 -10.06 7.79
CA ILE A 7 -17.95 -10.74 8.29
C ILE A 7 -17.16 -11.32 7.13
N THR A 8 -17.80 -12.05 6.22
CA THR A 8 -17.17 -12.67 5.06
C THR A 8 -16.53 -11.63 4.14
N ALA A 9 -17.27 -10.58 3.78
CA ALA A 9 -16.74 -9.49 2.94
C ALA A 9 -15.54 -8.80 3.60
N SER A 10 -15.60 -8.59 4.92
CA SER A 10 -14.47 -8.00 5.63
C SER A 10 -13.23 -8.89 5.56
N TRP A 11 -13.37 -10.20 5.75
CA TRP A 11 -12.24 -11.11 5.65
C TRP A 11 -11.64 -11.19 4.25
N MET A 12 -12.48 -11.18 3.21
CA MET A 12 -11.97 -11.16 1.82
C MET A 12 -11.11 -9.92 1.57
N ILE A 13 -11.57 -8.74 2.03
CA ILE A 13 -10.82 -7.49 1.89
C ILE A 13 -9.50 -7.54 2.68
N ALA A 14 -9.55 -8.02 3.93
CA ALA A 14 -8.37 -8.13 4.79
C ALA A 14 -7.32 -9.07 4.19
N LEU A 15 -7.74 -10.24 3.69
CA LEU A 15 -6.84 -11.21 3.06
C LEU A 15 -6.25 -10.70 1.75
N TRP A 16 -7.06 -10.07 0.90
CA TRP A 16 -6.56 -9.45 -0.35
C TRP A 16 -5.51 -8.38 -0.08
N SER A 17 -5.81 -7.44 0.83
CA SER A 17 -4.90 -6.33 1.14
C SER A 17 -3.60 -6.84 1.77
N SER A 18 -3.69 -7.78 2.72
CA SER A 18 -2.52 -8.39 3.35
C SER A 18 -1.69 -9.22 2.38
N TYR A 19 -2.31 -9.93 1.43
CA TYR A 19 -1.59 -10.66 0.39
C TYR A 19 -0.70 -9.73 -0.44
N VAL A 20 -1.26 -8.61 -0.92
CA VAL A 20 -0.51 -7.62 -1.71
C VAL A 20 0.58 -6.95 -0.87
N PHE A 21 0.24 -6.49 0.34
CA PHE A 21 1.19 -5.80 1.22
C PHE A 21 2.36 -6.70 1.59
N LEU A 22 2.09 -7.89 2.15
CA LEU A 22 3.13 -8.83 2.56
C LEU A 22 3.92 -9.36 1.36
N GLY A 23 3.26 -9.61 0.23
CA GLY A 23 3.92 -10.03 -1.00
C GLY A 23 4.89 -8.99 -1.57
N SER A 24 4.65 -7.70 -1.31
CA SER A 24 5.52 -6.61 -1.78
C SER A 24 6.76 -6.39 -0.91
N LEU A 25 6.76 -6.84 0.36
CA LEU A 25 7.85 -6.56 1.30
C LEU A 25 9.21 -7.08 0.86
N PRO A 26 9.37 -8.33 0.35
CA PRO A 26 10.68 -8.84 -0.06
C PRO A 26 11.35 -7.93 -1.10
N TYR A 27 10.59 -7.35 -2.02
CA TYR A 27 11.11 -6.43 -3.02
C TYR A 27 11.64 -5.12 -2.40
N LYS A 28 10.90 -4.57 -1.43
CA LYS A 28 11.24 -3.30 -0.74
C LYS A 28 12.43 -3.45 0.21
N PHE A 29 12.57 -4.59 0.87
CA PHE A 29 13.62 -4.79 1.88
C PHE A 29 14.92 -5.38 1.32
N ASN A 30 14.90 -6.01 0.14
CA ASN A 30 16.09 -6.65 -0.46
C ASN A 30 16.73 -5.83 -1.59
N GLY A 31 16.28 -4.61 -1.86
CA GLY A 31 16.89 -3.74 -2.88
C GLY A 31 16.62 -4.19 -4.31
N ALA A 32 15.40 -4.67 -4.61
CA ALA A 32 15.01 -5.01 -5.97
C ALA A 32 15.01 -3.78 -6.89
N ALA A 33 15.28 -3.97 -8.18
CA ALA A 33 15.42 -2.89 -9.16
C ALA A 33 14.16 -2.00 -9.28
N GLU A 34 12.98 -2.60 -9.19
CA GLU A 34 11.70 -1.89 -9.32
C GLU A 34 11.47 -0.89 -8.17
N PRO A 35 11.49 -1.26 -6.87
CA PRO A 35 11.42 -0.27 -5.79
C PRO A 35 12.51 0.79 -5.85
N LEU A 36 13.76 0.43 -6.17
CA LEU A 36 14.83 1.41 -6.32
C LEU A 36 14.49 2.47 -7.39
N HIS A 37 13.93 2.03 -8.52
CA HIS A 37 13.47 2.93 -9.57
C HIS A 37 12.29 3.82 -9.10
N ILE A 38 11.28 3.23 -8.46
CA ILE A 38 10.09 3.96 -7.98
C ILE A 38 10.51 5.05 -6.98
N PHE A 39 11.21 4.68 -5.91
CA PHE A 39 11.56 5.61 -4.85
C PHE A 39 12.64 6.62 -5.28
N GLY A 40 13.54 6.25 -6.19
CA GLY A 40 14.46 7.20 -6.82
C GLY A 40 13.76 8.22 -7.70
N THR A 41 12.78 7.80 -8.51
CA THR A 41 11.98 8.71 -9.35
C THR A 41 11.20 9.70 -8.50
N LEU A 42 10.56 9.22 -7.44
CA LEU A 42 9.79 10.04 -6.52
C LEU A 42 10.69 10.97 -5.70
N GLY A 43 11.85 10.49 -5.23
CA GLY A 43 12.81 11.30 -4.50
C GLY A 43 13.39 12.42 -5.36
N ALA A 44 13.74 12.14 -6.62
CA ALA A 44 14.19 13.16 -7.58
C ALA A 44 13.09 14.21 -7.85
N TRP A 45 11.84 13.77 -7.98
CA TRP A 45 10.70 14.68 -8.11
C TRP A 45 10.52 15.56 -6.86
N MET A 46 10.60 14.98 -5.66
CA MET A 46 10.52 15.73 -4.39
C MET A 46 11.66 16.72 -4.21
N SER A 47 12.88 16.39 -4.63
CA SER A 47 14.02 17.32 -4.60
C SER A 47 13.74 18.63 -5.32
N GLY A 48 12.91 18.61 -6.37
CA GLY A 48 12.57 19.79 -7.17
C GLY A 48 11.75 20.85 -6.43
N PHE A 49 11.02 20.49 -5.36
CA PHE A 49 10.14 21.43 -4.65
C PHE A 49 10.21 21.36 -3.12
N LEU A 50 10.73 20.28 -2.54
CA LEU A 50 10.97 20.12 -1.09
C LEU A 50 12.46 20.24 -0.72
N GLY A 51 13.35 20.34 -1.71
CA GLY A 51 14.79 20.45 -1.53
C GLY A 51 15.53 19.11 -1.57
N GLY A 52 16.81 19.16 -1.94
CA GLY A 52 17.63 17.98 -2.21
C GLY A 52 17.74 17.00 -1.03
N THR A 53 17.87 17.52 0.20
CA THR A 53 17.95 16.68 1.40
C THR A 53 16.69 15.82 1.60
N VAL A 54 15.50 16.39 1.37
CA VAL A 54 14.24 15.65 1.54
C VAL A 54 14.11 14.56 0.47
N GLY A 55 14.42 14.88 -0.79
CA GLY A 55 14.36 13.91 -1.87
C GLY A 55 15.40 12.79 -1.77
N GLU A 56 16.60 13.08 -1.24
CA GLU A 56 17.63 12.06 -0.98
C GLU A 56 17.19 11.10 0.13
N LEU A 57 16.65 11.62 1.24
CA LEU A 57 16.07 10.80 2.30
C LEU A 57 14.92 9.93 1.78
N PHE A 58 14.07 10.45 0.90
CA PHE A 58 12.98 9.67 0.32
C PHE A 58 13.49 8.58 -0.64
N THR A 59 14.49 8.89 -1.46
CA THR A 59 15.16 7.90 -2.33
C THR A 59 15.73 6.74 -1.51
N GLN A 60 16.39 7.04 -0.38
CA GLN A 60 17.08 6.03 0.42
C GLN A 60 16.15 5.25 1.34
N TYR A 61 15.17 5.92 1.97
CA TYR A 61 14.36 5.32 3.04
C TYR A 61 12.89 5.12 2.70
N GLY A 62 12.39 5.69 1.60
CA GLY A 62 10.97 5.65 1.24
C GLY A 62 10.43 4.22 1.13
N ALA A 63 11.19 3.30 0.52
CA ALA A 63 10.80 1.90 0.38
C ALA A 63 10.58 1.22 1.73
N TYR A 64 11.51 1.43 2.67
CA TYR A 64 11.45 0.86 4.01
C TYR A 64 10.30 1.45 4.83
N ILE A 65 10.08 2.77 4.73
CA ILE A 65 9.01 3.46 5.45
C ILE A 65 7.64 2.96 4.98
N VAL A 66 7.41 2.92 3.65
CA VAL A 66 6.16 2.41 3.08
C VAL A 66 5.97 0.93 3.41
N GLY A 67 7.02 0.11 3.27
CA GLY A 67 6.99 -1.30 3.66
C GLY A 67 6.68 -1.52 5.14
N GLY A 68 7.17 -0.65 6.03
CA GLY A 68 6.83 -0.66 7.45
C GLY A 68 5.35 -0.41 7.71
N PHE A 69 4.76 0.58 7.04
CA PHE A 69 3.32 0.85 7.14
C PHE A 69 2.46 -0.27 6.56
N GLU A 70 2.88 -0.89 5.47
CA GLU A 70 2.19 -2.06 4.87
C GLU A 70 2.22 -3.28 5.78
N LEU A 71 3.38 -3.55 6.40
CA LEU A 71 3.53 -4.62 7.39
C LEU A 71 2.63 -4.36 8.60
N LEU A 72 2.69 -3.15 9.17
CA LEU A 72 1.86 -2.77 10.32
C LEU A 72 0.37 -2.87 9.98
N THR A 73 -0.03 -2.41 8.79
CA THR A 73 -1.42 -2.50 8.33
C THR A 73 -1.87 -3.96 8.18
N SER A 74 -1.02 -4.81 7.62
CA SER A 74 -1.30 -6.25 7.49
C SER A 74 -1.48 -6.92 8.85
N LEU A 75 -0.64 -6.58 9.83
CA LEU A 75 -0.78 -7.05 11.21
C LEU A 75 -2.11 -6.64 11.82
N VAL A 76 -2.55 -5.39 11.63
CA VAL A 76 -3.85 -4.90 12.13
C VAL A 76 -5.03 -5.61 11.45
N LEU A 77 -4.95 -5.81 10.12
CA LEU A 77 -5.97 -6.51 9.34
C LEU A 77 -6.11 -7.98 9.73
N LEU A 78 -5.00 -8.65 10.09
CA LEU A 78 -4.97 -10.07 10.46
C LEU A 78 -5.09 -10.32 11.97
N ALA A 79 -4.88 -9.31 12.81
CA ALA A 79 -5.03 -9.41 14.27
C ALA A 79 -6.36 -10.02 14.74
N PRO A 80 -7.51 -9.88 14.05
CA PRO A 80 -8.75 -10.55 14.43
C PRO A 80 -8.72 -12.08 14.42
N ILE A 81 -7.71 -12.71 13.80
CA ILE A 81 -7.48 -14.16 13.91
C ILE A 81 -7.32 -14.54 15.39
N VAL A 82 -6.59 -13.73 16.15
CA VAL A 82 -6.33 -13.96 17.58
C VAL A 82 -7.22 -13.09 18.50
N LEU A 83 -7.69 -11.94 18.02
CA LEU A 83 -8.49 -10.97 18.78
C LEU A 83 -9.93 -10.85 18.25
N TRP A 84 -10.63 -11.98 18.09
CA TRP A 84 -11.95 -12.03 17.46
C TRP A 84 -12.98 -11.05 18.06
N SER A 85 -12.98 -10.87 19.39
CA SER A 85 -13.88 -9.93 20.08
C SER A 85 -13.69 -8.46 19.65
N LYS A 86 -12.54 -8.13 19.06
CA LYS A 86 -12.21 -6.80 18.53
C LYS A 86 -12.28 -6.73 17.01
N ARG A 87 -12.69 -7.80 16.30
CA ARG A 87 -12.69 -7.91 14.83
C ARG A 87 -13.26 -6.68 14.14
N GLN A 88 -14.44 -6.21 14.55
CA GLN A 88 -15.07 -5.04 13.92
C GLN A 88 -14.20 -3.78 14.06
N LYS A 89 -13.67 -3.50 15.26
CA LYS A 89 -12.81 -2.34 15.49
C LYS A 89 -11.51 -2.45 14.68
N LEU A 90 -10.87 -3.61 14.72
CA LEU A 90 -9.60 -3.86 14.03
C LEU A 90 -9.74 -3.78 12.50
N HIS A 91 -10.78 -4.38 11.91
CA HIS A 91 -11.05 -4.22 10.49
C HIS A 91 -11.38 -2.76 10.12
N CYS A 92 -12.10 -2.03 10.96
CA CYS A 92 -12.33 -0.61 10.71
C CYS A 92 -11.02 0.20 10.70
N ILE A 93 -10.12 -0.05 11.66
CA ILE A 93 -8.82 0.62 11.74
C ILE A 93 -7.92 0.19 10.58
N GLY A 94 -7.82 -1.11 10.31
CA GLY A 94 -7.03 -1.66 9.21
C GLY A 94 -7.50 -1.16 7.85
N GLY A 95 -8.81 -1.01 7.64
CA GLY A 95 -9.37 -0.39 6.43
C GLY A 95 -9.01 1.09 6.27
N LEU A 96 -8.99 1.86 7.37
CA LEU A 96 -8.51 3.24 7.35
C LEU A 96 -7.02 3.31 7.01
N MET A 97 -6.21 2.44 7.62
CA MET A 97 -4.78 2.36 7.38
C MET A 97 -4.48 1.96 5.92
N SER A 98 -5.15 0.93 5.39
CA SER A 98 -4.94 0.49 4.01
C SER A 98 -5.35 1.56 3.01
N ALA A 99 -6.48 2.23 3.24
CA ALA A 99 -6.91 3.36 2.43
C ALA A 99 -5.90 4.52 2.49
N ALA A 100 -5.36 4.86 3.67
CA ALA A 100 -4.39 5.93 3.81
C ALA A 100 -3.07 5.63 3.07
N VAL A 101 -2.48 4.45 3.26
CA VAL A 101 -1.24 4.05 2.59
C VAL A 101 -1.43 4.03 1.06
N MET A 102 -2.53 3.46 0.59
CA MET A 102 -2.80 3.37 -0.86
C MET A 102 -3.24 4.69 -1.49
N SER A 103 -3.82 5.61 -0.72
CA SER A 103 -4.06 6.98 -1.19
C SER A 103 -2.75 7.67 -1.57
N GLY A 104 -1.70 7.49 -0.78
CA GLY A 104 -0.36 8.00 -1.10
C GLY A 104 0.20 7.38 -2.38
N ALA A 105 0.10 6.05 -2.53
CA ALA A 105 0.53 5.36 -3.74
C ALA A 105 -0.22 5.85 -5.00
N ILE A 106 -1.54 5.95 -4.93
CA ILE A 106 -2.37 6.45 -6.04
C ILE A 106 -2.07 7.91 -6.36
N PHE A 107 -1.87 8.75 -5.34
CA PHE A 107 -1.42 10.11 -5.55
C PHE A 107 -0.12 10.16 -6.35
N PHE A 108 0.87 9.34 -5.99
CA PHE A 108 2.13 9.30 -6.72
C PHE A 108 1.98 8.83 -8.17
N HIS A 109 1.16 7.81 -8.43
CA HIS A 109 0.90 7.37 -9.80
C HIS A 109 0.20 8.44 -10.66
N LEU A 110 -0.66 9.28 -10.07
CA LEU A 110 -1.45 10.27 -10.81
C LEU A 110 -0.73 11.61 -11.00
N PHE A 111 0.06 12.04 -10.02
CA PHE A 111 0.55 13.42 -9.95
C PHE A 111 2.08 13.55 -9.98
N THR A 112 2.78 12.46 -10.26
CA THR A 112 4.25 12.47 -10.38
C THR A 112 4.71 11.81 -11.68
N PRO A 113 5.99 11.97 -12.06
CA PRO A 113 6.56 11.29 -13.23
C PRO A 113 6.52 9.75 -13.17
N LEU A 114 6.13 9.15 -12.04
CA LEU A 114 5.98 7.71 -11.91
C LEU A 114 4.96 7.14 -12.91
N GLY A 115 3.83 7.82 -13.10
CA GLY A 115 2.74 7.41 -13.99
C GLY A 115 2.02 6.13 -13.55
N TRP A 116 0.94 5.77 -14.24
CA TRP A 116 0.15 4.56 -13.93
C TRP A 116 0.86 3.26 -14.30
N VAL A 117 1.57 3.26 -15.43
CA VAL A 117 2.38 2.14 -15.90
C VAL A 117 3.84 2.47 -15.59
N VAL A 118 4.39 1.84 -14.55
CA VAL A 118 5.78 2.01 -14.15
C VAL A 118 6.67 1.31 -15.17
N LYS A 119 7.77 1.95 -15.57
CA LYS A 119 8.75 1.37 -16.49
C LYS A 119 10.15 1.48 -15.90
N TRP A 120 10.82 0.36 -15.68
CA TRP A 120 12.19 0.34 -15.17
C TRP A 120 13.10 -0.52 -16.03
N SER A 121 14.41 -0.31 -15.89
CA SER A 121 15.43 -1.13 -16.56
C SER A 121 16.10 -2.03 -15.55
N GLU A 122 16.25 -3.30 -15.89
CA GLU A 122 16.98 -4.30 -15.11
C GLU A 122 17.74 -5.21 -16.07
N ASN A 123 19.06 -5.37 -15.87
CA ASN A 123 19.92 -6.21 -16.73
C ASN A 123 19.80 -5.90 -18.24
N GLY A 124 19.63 -4.62 -18.59
CA GLY A 124 19.49 -4.16 -19.98
C GLY A 124 18.13 -4.46 -20.62
N GLN A 125 17.17 -5.00 -19.87
CA GLN A 125 15.79 -5.21 -20.30
C GLN A 125 14.89 -4.14 -19.69
N ILE A 126 13.90 -3.70 -20.48
CA ILE A 126 12.85 -2.79 -20.00
C ILE A 126 11.66 -3.61 -19.52
N HIS A 127 11.27 -3.38 -18.28
CA HIS A 127 10.11 -3.98 -17.64
C HIS A 127 9.02 -2.93 -17.51
N THR A 128 7.76 -3.36 -17.55
CA THR A 128 6.61 -2.48 -17.36
C THR A 128 5.60 -3.13 -16.44
N ASP A 129 5.08 -2.39 -15.46
CA ASP A 129 4.01 -2.88 -14.59
C ASP A 129 2.90 -1.83 -14.36
N ALA A 130 1.66 -2.25 -14.59
CA ALA A 130 0.45 -1.53 -14.19
C ALA A 130 -0.23 -2.17 -12.97
N GLY A 131 0.21 -3.37 -12.59
CA GLY A 131 -0.29 -4.16 -11.48
C GLY A 131 -0.18 -3.43 -10.15
N LEU A 132 0.94 -2.75 -9.89
CA LEU A 132 1.12 -1.91 -8.69
C LEU A 132 0.00 -0.86 -8.53
N ALA A 133 -0.25 -0.03 -9.55
CA ALA A 133 -1.28 1.00 -9.50
C ALA A 133 -2.69 0.40 -9.39
N ASN A 134 -2.97 -0.68 -10.12
CA ASN A 134 -4.24 -1.40 -10.07
C ASN A 134 -4.50 -2.01 -8.69
N ALA A 135 -3.48 -2.64 -8.09
CA ALA A 135 -3.56 -3.20 -6.75
C ALA A 135 -3.79 -2.10 -5.72
N ALA A 136 -3.05 -0.98 -5.82
CA ALA A 136 -3.23 0.16 -4.94
C ALA A 136 -4.65 0.73 -5.02
N LEU A 137 -5.20 0.89 -6.22
CA LEU A 137 -6.57 1.39 -6.40
C LEU A 137 -7.59 0.43 -5.80
N SER A 138 -7.42 -0.87 -6.03
CA SER A 138 -8.31 -1.89 -5.48
C SER A 138 -8.34 -1.84 -3.95
N ILE A 139 -7.17 -1.74 -3.30
CA ILE A 139 -7.06 -1.72 -1.84
C ILE A 139 -7.54 -0.38 -1.27
N LEU A 140 -7.34 0.74 -1.98
CA LEU A 140 -7.89 2.03 -1.60
C LEU A 140 -9.43 1.95 -1.52
N VAL A 141 -10.08 1.49 -2.59
CA VAL A 141 -11.53 1.35 -2.65
C VAL A 141 -12.03 0.35 -1.60
N LEU A 142 -11.40 -0.83 -1.50
CA LEU A 142 -11.79 -1.86 -0.55
C LEU A 142 -11.53 -1.45 0.90
N GLY A 143 -10.50 -0.64 1.17
CA GLY A 143 -10.23 -0.05 2.48
C GLY A 143 -11.37 0.84 2.94
N VAL A 144 -11.84 1.75 2.08
CA VAL A 144 -13.01 2.60 2.35
C VAL A 144 -14.26 1.74 2.58
N VAL A 145 -14.50 0.73 1.74
CA VAL A 145 -15.60 -0.22 1.93
C VAL A 145 -15.50 -0.91 3.29
N MET A 146 -14.31 -1.40 3.67
CA MET A 146 -14.08 -2.05 4.96
C MET A 146 -14.40 -1.14 6.15
N VAL A 147 -14.10 0.16 6.06
CA VAL A 147 -14.49 1.16 7.07
C VAL A 147 -16.00 1.29 7.14
N VAL A 148 -16.69 1.46 6.00
CA VAL A 148 -18.15 1.58 5.96
C VAL A 148 -18.83 0.33 6.53
N LEU A 149 -18.31 -0.85 6.23
CA LEU A 149 -18.84 -2.11 6.74
C LEU A 149 -18.65 -2.23 8.26
N ASN A 150 -17.57 -1.69 8.83
CA ASN A 150 -17.18 -1.95 10.22
C ASN A 150 -17.25 -0.74 11.18
N LYS A 151 -17.58 0.46 10.72
CA LYS A 151 -17.81 1.62 11.59
C LYS A 151 -18.89 1.30 12.64
N LYS A 152 -18.70 1.80 13.87
CA LYS A 152 -19.76 1.73 14.88
C LYS A 152 -20.87 2.70 14.45
N SER A 153 -22.11 2.21 14.41
CA SER A 153 -23.30 3.05 14.43
C SER A 153 -23.49 3.62 15.83
#